data_AF-A0A0R2D097-F1
#
_entry.id   AF-A0A0R2D097-F1
#
_cell.length_a   1.000
_cell.length_b   1.000
_cell.length_c   1.000
_cell.angle_alpha   90.00
_cell.angle_beta   90.00
_cell.angle_gamma   90.00
#
_symmetry.space_group_name_H-M   'P 1'
#
loop_
_entity.id
_entity.type
_entity.pdbx_description
1 polymer ?
#
loop_
_entity_poly.entity_id
_entity_poly.type
_entity_poly.pdbx_seq_one_letter_code
_entity_poly.pdbx_strand_id
1 'polypeptide(L)'
;MGTNLEKLLLDDSEVRANEPTDDKEDTGKKSDDTQQDTDDKKQDTEPKDDPKEDTSISGYALKFNAPSKDLGGFIEIIDPNALADTDLSKVVLLFNHDYNQILASVANNNLTLAIDETGLKFDAQLDTSVSYIADAYKQIQNGNLSHCSFSFDVADNGDEFTTDTDGKTVRTVKQISNLYDVSVVSIAAYDETEVSTAAARSYENYLTKKESEGKHMPIETLDPNNETKQAELRSFDNYIRSHGEKRDGLTTADGNIVIPELVAQPVMEELSKQDLAKYSYGLTVSSSMGKIPVISDSQAVLATKEELAAIPETENGIDGVKYEVKTRTGKIILSNEILDDSAVDLSSIISDQLKRLVLNTNNAQISTILSGLTATPVTTMDDIIKAYDGKLDPNFKEIAVTNMTGLAYLDTLKYEDGHFMLMDDVKAPSGKAIFGLPLLVLNDKFLAGTPLFIGSLREAVAVITRNNLEIKYDVFDNYGTAFAAILRTDYQLLNPDAMLNLTLPAGTAAAKASTKK
;
A
#
# COMPACT_ATOMS: atom_id res chain seq x y z
N MET A 1 32.16 -33.16 32.56
CA MET A 1 32.97 -32.57 33.64
C MET A 1 33.18 -31.12 33.25
N GLY A 2 32.42 -30.12 33.72
CA GLY A 2 32.29 -29.69 35.12
C GLY A 2 33.66 -29.18 35.56
N THR A 3 33.92 -27.96 36.02
CA THR A 3 33.14 -26.84 36.60
C THR A 3 34.11 -25.64 36.67
N ASN A 4 33.60 -24.40 36.77
CA ASN A 4 33.91 -23.47 37.87
C ASN A 4 33.39 -22.06 37.55
N LEU A 5 32.11 -21.91 37.93
CA LEU A 5 31.50 -20.69 38.45
C LEU A 5 32.11 -20.36 39.83
N GLU A 6 32.02 -19.08 40.23
CA GLU A 6 32.18 -18.51 41.58
C GLU A 6 33.59 -18.21 42.15
N LYS A 7 33.94 -16.91 42.26
CA LYS A 7 34.05 -16.15 43.54
C LYS A 7 34.90 -14.88 43.40
N LEU A 8 34.31 -13.70 43.65
CA LEU A 8 34.74 -12.68 44.63
C LEU A 8 33.77 -11.47 44.54
N LEU A 9 32.74 -11.41 45.39
CA LEU A 9 32.60 -10.59 46.62
C LEU A 9 32.38 -9.09 46.32
N LEU A 10 31.17 -8.54 46.47
CA LEU A 10 30.51 -8.09 47.72
C LEU A 10 31.36 -7.05 48.48
N ASP A 11 30.89 -5.80 48.48
CA ASP A 11 31.15 -4.86 49.56
C ASP A 11 29.83 -4.23 50.00
N ASP A 12 29.59 -4.37 51.30
CA ASP A 12 28.44 -3.93 52.07
C ASP A 12 28.64 -2.47 52.49
N SER A 13 27.59 -1.66 52.39
CA SER A 13 27.42 -0.55 53.33
C SER A 13 25.95 -0.39 53.68
N GLU A 14 25.56 -1.03 54.79
CA GLU A 14 24.28 -0.80 55.45
C GLU A 14 24.38 0.29 56.53
N VAL A 15 23.16 0.72 56.91
CA VAL A 15 22.70 1.25 58.20
C VAL A 15 22.80 2.77 58.38
N ARG A 16 21.64 3.47 58.27
CA ARG A 16 20.79 3.73 59.45
C ARG A 16 19.40 4.29 59.10
N ALA A 17 18.42 3.70 59.76
CA ALA A 17 17.00 3.99 59.76
C ALA A 17 16.63 5.33 60.41
N ASN A 18 15.46 5.86 60.04
CA ASN A 18 14.50 6.49 60.96
C ASN A 18 13.14 6.71 60.24
N GLU A 19 12.15 5.91 60.62
CA GLU A 19 10.76 6.35 60.82
C GLU A 19 10.58 6.55 62.35
N PRO A 20 9.58 7.28 62.91
CA PRO A 20 8.19 7.42 62.41
C PRO A 20 7.53 8.81 62.65
N THR A 21 6.30 9.02 62.17
CA THR A 21 5.10 9.26 63.02
C THR A 21 3.85 9.61 62.20
N ASP A 22 2.79 8.84 62.44
CA ASP A 22 1.38 9.21 62.26
C ASP A 22 1.03 10.41 63.15
N ASP A 23 0.16 11.30 62.68
CA ASP A 23 -0.87 11.90 63.53
C ASP A 23 -2.08 12.41 62.72
N LYS A 24 -3.25 12.21 63.32
CA LYS A 24 -4.61 12.40 62.81
C LYS A 24 -5.08 13.86 62.86
N GLU A 25 -6.15 14.10 62.07
CA GLU A 25 -7.31 14.99 62.30
C GLU A 25 -7.09 16.34 63.02
N ASP A 26 -7.59 17.45 62.45
CA ASP A 26 -8.79 18.14 62.98
C ASP A 26 -9.13 19.45 62.22
N THR A 27 -10.45 19.63 62.10
CA THR A 27 -11.32 20.78 61.83
C THR A 27 -10.77 22.15 61.38
N GLY A 28 -11.43 22.72 60.36
CA GLY A 28 -11.16 24.06 59.84
C GLY A 28 -11.99 25.19 60.45
N LYS A 29 -11.89 26.40 59.87
CA LYS A 29 -12.93 27.44 59.87
C LYS A 29 -12.64 28.59 58.90
N LYS A 30 -13.67 28.86 58.08
CA LYS A 30 -14.19 30.11 57.45
C LYS A 30 -13.39 31.42 57.48
N SER A 31 -13.44 32.12 56.34
CA SER A 31 -14.15 33.41 56.11
C SER A 31 -13.76 33.96 54.73
N ASP A 32 -14.51 34.74 53.96
CA ASP A 32 -15.92 35.15 53.80
C ASP A 32 -15.83 36.22 52.69
N ASP A 33 -16.65 36.17 51.64
CA ASP A 33 -17.40 37.35 51.21
C ASP A 33 -18.39 37.03 50.07
N THR A 34 -19.68 37.20 50.40
CA THR A 34 -20.75 37.92 49.69
C THR A 34 -20.81 37.87 48.14
N GLN A 35 -21.96 37.76 47.46
CA GLN A 35 -23.38 37.73 47.78
C GLN A 35 -24.07 37.43 46.42
N GLN A 36 -25.17 36.68 46.39
CA GLN A 36 -26.50 37.19 46.04
C GLN A 36 -27.44 36.09 45.49
N ASP A 37 -28.53 35.95 46.24
CA ASP A 37 -29.89 35.50 45.91
C ASP A 37 -30.13 34.28 45.01
N THR A 38 -30.57 33.25 45.71
CA THR A 38 -31.51 32.21 45.30
C THR A 38 -32.83 32.79 44.77
N ASP A 39 -33.31 32.26 43.64
CA ASP A 39 -34.73 31.93 43.53
C ASP A 39 -34.91 30.64 42.72
N ASP A 40 -35.64 29.72 43.33
CA ASP A 40 -35.81 28.32 42.96
C ASP A 40 -36.74 28.15 41.75
N LYS A 41 -36.27 27.41 40.73
CA LYS A 41 -37.18 26.59 39.92
C LYS A 41 -36.45 25.36 39.41
N LYS A 42 -36.67 24.24 40.10
CA LYS A 42 -36.38 22.88 39.64
C LYS A 42 -36.80 22.73 38.17
N GLN A 43 -35.82 22.40 37.34
CA GLN A 43 -36.05 21.73 36.06
C GLN A 43 -35.17 20.49 36.11
N ASP A 44 -35.80 19.33 36.26
CA ASP A 44 -35.16 18.04 36.06
C ASP A 44 -34.61 18.04 34.62
N THR A 45 -33.29 18.18 34.49
CA THR A 45 -32.60 17.97 33.22
C THR A 45 -32.24 16.49 33.16
N GLU A 46 -33.11 15.71 32.50
CA GLU A 46 -32.67 14.51 31.80
C GLU A 46 -31.47 14.88 30.90
N PRO A 47 -30.41 14.05 30.82
CA PRO A 47 -29.34 14.28 29.87
C PRO A 47 -29.94 14.27 28.46
N LYS A 48 -29.82 15.38 27.74
CA LYS A 48 -30.13 15.41 26.31
C LYS A 48 -29.05 14.62 25.58
N ASP A 49 -29.44 13.48 25.02
CA ASP A 49 -28.65 12.72 24.06
C ASP A 49 -28.19 13.64 22.92
N ASP A 50 -26.89 13.73 22.71
CA ASP A 50 -26.33 14.20 21.44
C ASP A 50 -26.87 13.29 20.31
N PRO A 51 -27.20 13.84 19.12
CA PRO A 51 -27.66 13.03 18.01
C PRO A 51 -26.51 12.10 17.58
N LYS A 52 -26.61 10.83 17.96
CA LYS A 52 -25.70 9.76 17.56
C LYS A 52 -25.76 9.64 16.03
N GLU A 53 -24.67 9.93 15.33
CA GLU A 53 -24.59 9.67 13.88
C GLU A 53 -24.83 8.17 13.64
N ASP A 54 -25.80 7.85 12.77
CA ASP A 54 -26.14 6.47 12.43
C ASP A 54 -25.10 5.91 11.45
N THR A 55 -24.08 5.24 12.01
CA THR A 55 -22.98 4.62 11.27
C THR A 55 -23.29 3.17 10.85
N SER A 56 -24.56 2.87 10.57
CA SER A 56 -24.96 1.54 10.12
C SER A 56 -24.79 1.33 8.61
N ILE A 57 -24.41 0.12 8.24
CA ILE A 57 -24.37 -0.37 6.87
C ILE A 57 -25.22 -1.62 6.72
N SER A 58 -25.76 -1.83 5.53
CA SER A 58 -26.59 -2.98 5.26
C SER A 58 -26.58 -3.34 3.78
N GLY A 59 -26.85 -4.60 3.48
CA GLY A 59 -26.63 -5.15 2.15
C GLY A 59 -27.09 -6.60 1.99
N TYR A 60 -26.83 -7.15 0.81
CA TYR A 60 -26.94 -8.58 0.54
C TYR A 60 -25.54 -9.14 0.34
N ALA A 61 -25.10 -10.00 1.26
CA ALA A 61 -23.79 -10.63 1.21
C ALA A 61 -23.70 -11.70 0.11
N LEU A 62 -24.82 -12.38 -0.14
CA LEU A 62 -25.02 -13.30 -1.25
C LEU A 62 -26.48 -13.18 -1.73
N LYS A 63 -26.71 -13.39 -3.02
CA LYS A 63 -28.05 -13.47 -3.62
C LYS A 63 -28.23 -14.85 -4.26
N PHE A 64 -29.41 -15.43 -4.06
CA PHE A 64 -29.73 -16.74 -4.61
C PHE A 64 -30.00 -16.66 -6.11
N ASN A 65 -29.71 -17.73 -6.83
CA ASN A 65 -29.88 -17.84 -8.29
C ASN A 65 -29.11 -16.81 -9.14
N ALA A 66 -28.31 -15.94 -8.52
CA ALA A 66 -27.45 -14.99 -9.21
C ALA A 66 -26.16 -15.68 -9.68
N PRO A 67 -25.78 -15.58 -10.96
CA PRO A 67 -24.53 -16.15 -11.45
C PRO A 67 -23.33 -15.31 -10.99
N SER A 68 -22.24 -15.99 -10.63
CA SER A 68 -20.94 -15.35 -10.44
C SER A 68 -20.32 -14.94 -11.78
N LYS A 69 -19.25 -14.15 -11.70
CA LYS A 69 -18.23 -14.05 -12.76
C LYS A 69 -17.58 -15.41 -13.03
N ASP A 70 -16.84 -15.51 -14.12
CA ASP A 70 -16.02 -16.70 -14.40
C ASP A 70 -14.94 -16.88 -13.32
N LEU A 71 -15.03 -17.99 -12.58
CA LEU A 71 -14.13 -18.35 -11.48
C LEU A 71 -13.02 -19.31 -11.91
N GLY A 72 -12.53 -19.17 -13.15
CA GLY A 72 -11.42 -19.96 -13.67
C GLY A 72 -11.86 -21.20 -14.44
N GLY A 73 -12.93 -21.07 -15.24
CA GLY A 73 -13.48 -22.10 -16.12
C GLY A 73 -14.90 -22.55 -15.78
N PHE A 74 -15.52 -21.96 -14.75
CA PHE A 74 -16.91 -22.22 -14.39
C PHE A 74 -17.56 -20.99 -13.75
N ILE A 75 -18.89 -20.91 -13.85
CA ILE A 75 -19.72 -19.94 -13.12
C ILE A 75 -20.41 -20.63 -11.94
N GLU A 76 -20.64 -19.90 -10.86
CA GLU A 76 -21.23 -20.41 -9.62
C GLU A 76 -22.61 -19.79 -9.39
N ILE A 77 -23.57 -20.61 -8.96
CA ILE A 77 -24.92 -20.22 -8.58
C ILE A 77 -25.24 -20.82 -7.20
N ILE A 78 -25.80 -20.02 -6.30
CA ILE A 78 -26.20 -20.48 -4.97
C ILE A 78 -27.70 -20.80 -4.96
N ASP A 79 -28.06 -22.02 -4.55
CA ASP A 79 -29.46 -22.46 -4.42
C ASP A 79 -30.16 -21.72 -3.26
N PRO A 80 -31.45 -21.36 -3.39
CA PRO A 80 -32.22 -20.74 -2.29
C PRO A 80 -32.22 -21.51 -0.97
N ASN A 81 -32.02 -22.82 -1.01
CA ASN A 81 -31.99 -23.66 0.19
C ASN A 81 -30.58 -23.89 0.73
N ALA A 82 -29.54 -23.33 0.09
CA ALA A 82 -28.14 -23.63 0.40
C ALA A 82 -27.73 -23.27 1.83
N LEU A 83 -28.43 -22.36 2.49
CA LEU A 83 -28.15 -21.92 3.86
C LEU A 83 -29.06 -22.54 4.93
N ALA A 84 -29.97 -23.44 4.56
CA ALA A 84 -31.03 -23.93 5.47
C ALA A 84 -30.49 -24.53 6.78
N ASP A 85 -29.36 -25.25 6.70
CA ASP A 85 -28.70 -25.91 7.83
C ASP A 85 -27.34 -25.28 8.19
N THR A 86 -27.04 -24.07 7.70
CA THR A 86 -25.75 -23.41 7.96
C THR A 86 -25.77 -22.63 9.28
N ASP A 87 -24.79 -22.87 10.16
CA ASP A 87 -24.62 -22.09 11.39
C ASP A 87 -24.05 -20.69 11.09
N LEU A 88 -24.86 -19.66 11.32
CA LEU A 88 -24.50 -18.25 11.10
C LEU A 88 -24.00 -17.54 12.36
N SER A 89 -24.01 -18.20 13.53
CA SER A 89 -23.78 -17.56 14.84
C SER A 89 -22.36 -17.01 15.02
N LYS A 90 -21.40 -17.48 14.22
CA LYS A 90 -19.98 -17.10 14.30
C LYS A 90 -19.50 -16.25 13.13
N VAL A 91 -20.40 -15.85 12.24
CA VAL A 91 -20.03 -15.08 11.05
C VAL A 91 -19.55 -13.69 11.45
N VAL A 92 -18.51 -13.24 10.76
CA VAL A 92 -17.93 -11.90 10.86
C VAL A 92 -18.12 -11.13 9.57
N LEU A 93 -18.30 -9.81 9.68
CA LEU A 93 -18.23 -8.88 8.56
C LEU A 93 -16.83 -8.30 8.49
N LEU A 94 -16.12 -8.55 7.39
CA LEU A 94 -14.74 -8.10 7.20
C LEU A 94 -14.63 -7.06 6.08
N PHE A 95 -13.47 -6.42 6.00
CA PHE A 95 -13.02 -5.72 4.81
C PHE A 95 -12.03 -6.61 4.03
N ASN A 96 -12.30 -6.87 2.74
CA ASN A 96 -11.44 -7.64 1.83
C ASN A 96 -11.03 -9.04 2.33
N HIS A 97 -11.90 -9.77 3.04
CA HIS A 97 -11.61 -11.10 3.63
C HIS A 97 -10.39 -11.09 4.58
N ASP A 98 -10.01 -9.92 5.11
CA ASP A 98 -8.91 -9.80 6.06
C ASP A 98 -9.44 -9.91 7.49
N TYR A 99 -9.13 -11.03 8.14
CA TYR A 99 -9.50 -11.28 9.54
C TYR A 99 -8.84 -10.32 10.53
N ASN A 100 -7.89 -9.49 10.09
CA ASN A 100 -7.35 -8.39 10.90
C ASN A 100 -8.17 -7.09 10.76
N GLN A 101 -9.14 -7.04 9.85
CA GLN A 101 -10.00 -5.87 9.57
C GLN A 101 -11.48 -6.23 9.71
N ILE A 102 -11.88 -6.51 10.95
CA ILE A 102 -13.23 -6.91 11.31
C ILE A 102 -14.11 -5.66 11.47
N LEU A 103 -15.11 -5.49 10.61
CA LEU A 103 -16.06 -4.38 10.65
C LEU A 103 -17.17 -4.62 11.69
N ALA A 104 -17.68 -5.85 11.76
CA ALA A 104 -18.72 -6.25 12.71
C ALA A 104 -18.75 -7.77 12.91
N SER A 105 -19.46 -8.28 13.91
CA SER A 105 -19.58 -9.72 14.16
C SER A 105 -20.92 -10.09 14.80
N VAL A 106 -21.44 -11.27 14.46
CA VAL A 106 -22.69 -11.77 15.05
C VAL A 106 -22.50 -12.00 16.55
N ALA A 107 -21.36 -12.56 16.95
CA ALA A 107 -21.02 -12.83 18.34
C ALA A 107 -20.99 -11.57 19.24
N ASN A 108 -20.63 -10.41 18.69
CA ASN A 108 -20.61 -9.14 19.42
C ASN A 108 -21.92 -8.34 19.28
N ASN A 109 -22.97 -8.94 18.71
CA ASN A 109 -24.30 -8.34 18.52
C ASN A 109 -24.30 -7.02 17.72
N ASN A 110 -23.27 -6.75 16.91
CA ASN A 110 -23.20 -5.60 16.03
C ASN A 110 -23.31 -5.96 14.53
N LEU A 111 -23.59 -7.23 14.23
CA LEU A 111 -23.95 -7.75 12.90
C LEU A 111 -25.18 -8.64 13.04
N THR A 112 -26.21 -8.37 12.24
CA THR A 112 -27.40 -9.20 12.11
C THR A 112 -27.43 -9.80 10.71
N LEU A 113 -27.70 -11.10 10.62
CA LEU A 113 -27.87 -11.82 9.35
C LEU A 113 -29.28 -12.38 9.27
N ALA A 114 -29.92 -12.23 8.11
CA ALA A 114 -31.25 -12.74 7.85
C ALA A 114 -31.30 -13.37 6.45
N ILE A 115 -31.84 -14.58 6.37
CA ILE A 115 -32.11 -15.24 5.08
C ILE A 115 -33.51 -14.84 4.64
N ASP A 116 -33.65 -14.34 3.42
CA ASP A 116 -34.93 -14.03 2.78
C ASP A 116 -35.02 -14.66 1.37
N GLU A 117 -36.08 -14.37 0.62
CA GLU A 117 -36.27 -14.91 -0.74
C GLU A 117 -35.20 -14.43 -1.74
N THR A 118 -34.48 -13.34 -1.44
CA THR A 118 -33.45 -12.75 -2.28
C THR A 118 -32.07 -13.33 -1.97
N GLY A 119 -31.74 -13.53 -0.70
CA GLY A 119 -30.40 -13.98 -0.30
C GLY A 119 -30.12 -13.87 1.19
N LEU A 120 -28.83 -13.73 1.54
CA LEU A 120 -28.39 -13.43 2.90
C LEU A 120 -28.25 -11.91 3.08
N LYS A 121 -29.27 -11.32 3.68
CA LYS A 121 -29.24 -9.92 4.10
C LYS A 121 -28.38 -9.74 5.35
N PHE A 122 -27.63 -8.65 5.40
CA PHE A 122 -26.93 -8.23 6.61
C PHE A 122 -27.26 -6.78 6.98
N ASP A 123 -27.27 -6.52 8.28
CA ASP A 123 -27.36 -5.20 8.89
C ASP A 123 -26.27 -5.10 9.98
N ALA A 124 -25.38 -4.11 9.90
CA ALA A 124 -24.23 -3.98 10.77
C ALA A 124 -24.11 -2.58 11.36
N GLN A 125 -23.86 -2.50 12.67
CA GLN A 125 -23.51 -1.26 13.36
C GLN A 125 -22.00 -1.15 13.44
N LEU A 126 -21.45 -0.10 12.84
CA LEU A 126 -20.00 0.10 12.80
C LEU A 126 -19.51 1.00 13.93
N ASP A 127 -18.40 0.60 14.55
CA ASP A 127 -17.67 1.44 15.49
C ASP A 127 -16.65 2.30 14.74
N THR A 128 -17.08 3.50 14.34
CA THR A 128 -16.25 4.45 13.60
C THR A 128 -15.25 5.20 14.48
N SER A 129 -15.15 4.87 15.78
CA SER A 129 -13.99 5.30 16.58
C SER A 129 -12.70 4.58 16.13
N VAL A 130 -12.85 3.41 15.49
CA VAL A 130 -11.77 2.67 14.85
C VAL A 130 -11.54 3.21 13.44
N SER A 131 -10.33 3.68 13.16
CA SER A 131 -10.00 4.43 11.94
C SER A 131 -10.29 3.67 10.64
N TYR A 132 -9.89 2.40 10.52
CA TYR A 132 -10.14 1.64 9.29
C TYR A 132 -11.63 1.35 9.06
N ILE A 133 -12.42 1.24 10.14
CA ILE A 133 -13.88 1.07 10.07
C ILE A 133 -14.53 2.38 9.61
N ALA A 134 -14.07 3.53 10.13
CA ALA A 134 -14.50 4.84 9.69
C ALA A 134 -14.18 5.11 8.21
N ASP A 135 -12.99 4.71 7.77
CA ASP A 135 -12.58 4.82 6.36
C ASP A 135 -13.44 3.90 5.48
N ALA A 136 -13.64 2.63 5.86
CA ALA A 136 -14.51 1.72 5.13
C ALA A 136 -15.95 2.27 5.02
N TYR A 137 -16.50 2.80 6.11
CA TYR A 137 -17.82 3.46 6.11
C TYR A 137 -17.88 4.63 5.12
N LYS A 138 -16.88 5.52 5.14
CA LYS A 138 -16.80 6.66 4.20
C LYS A 138 -16.65 6.20 2.75
N GLN A 139 -15.88 5.14 2.49
CA GLN A 139 -15.75 4.59 1.15
C GLN A 139 -17.06 3.97 0.64
N ILE A 140 -17.84 3.34 1.52
CA ILE A 140 -19.20 2.88 1.20
C ILE A 140 -20.13 4.07 0.97
N GLN A 141 -20.09 5.08 1.84
CA GLN A 141 -20.88 6.31 1.71
C GLN A 141 -20.61 7.04 0.39
N ASN A 142 -19.35 7.07 -0.05
CA ASN A 142 -18.94 7.68 -1.31
C ASN A 142 -19.23 6.79 -2.54
N GLY A 143 -19.69 5.56 -2.36
CA GLY A 143 -19.94 4.59 -3.43
C GLY A 143 -18.68 3.95 -4.03
N ASN A 144 -17.51 4.15 -3.41
CA ASN A 144 -16.26 3.50 -3.84
C ASN A 144 -16.21 2.02 -3.43
N LEU A 145 -16.94 1.65 -2.38
CA LEU A 145 -17.18 0.27 -1.97
C LEU A 145 -18.69 0.01 -1.99
N SER A 146 -19.16 -0.77 -2.95
CA SER A 146 -20.59 -1.02 -3.13
C SER A 146 -20.97 -2.49 -3.20
N HIS A 147 -20.00 -3.41 -3.15
CA HIS A 147 -20.26 -4.85 -3.32
C HIS A 147 -19.76 -5.67 -2.13
N CYS A 148 -20.30 -6.89 -2.01
CA CYS A 148 -19.92 -7.86 -0.99
C CYS A 148 -19.42 -9.17 -1.59
N SER A 149 -18.71 -9.93 -0.76
CA SER A 149 -18.27 -11.30 -1.03
C SER A 149 -18.46 -12.14 0.23
N PHE A 150 -18.29 -13.45 0.12
CA PHE A 150 -18.47 -14.38 1.22
C PHE A 150 -17.56 -15.60 1.06
N SER A 151 -17.02 -16.09 2.17
CA SER A 151 -16.19 -17.30 2.18
C SER A 151 -16.95 -18.44 2.85
N PHE A 152 -16.99 -19.61 2.21
CA PHE A 152 -17.77 -20.74 2.68
C PHE A 152 -17.18 -22.08 2.28
N ASP A 153 -17.55 -23.11 3.03
CA ASP A 153 -17.37 -24.52 2.68
C ASP A 153 -18.69 -25.13 2.21
N VAL A 154 -18.59 -26.09 1.29
CA VAL A 154 -19.73 -26.87 0.81
C VAL A 154 -19.83 -28.18 1.59
N ALA A 155 -21.05 -28.66 1.84
CA ALA A 155 -21.26 -29.97 2.45
C ALA A 155 -20.89 -31.12 1.50
N ASP A 156 -20.75 -32.34 2.02
CA ASP A 156 -20.54 -33.52 1.18
C ASP A 156 -21.71 -33.71 0.20
N ASN A 157 -21.44 -33.73 -1.11
CA ASN A 157 -22.44 -33.69 -2.18
C ASN A 157 -23.35 -32.44 -2.14
N GLY A 158 -22.87 -31.36 -1.53
CA GLY A 158 -23.56 -30.08 -1.40
C GLY A 158 -23.43 -29.20 -2.65
N ASP A 159 -22.79 -29.67 -3.72
CA ASP A 159 -22.74 -29.00 -5.02
C ASP A 159 -22.91 -29.97 -6.19
N GLU A 160 -23.27 -29.41 -7.33
CA GLU A 160 -23.38 -30.12 -8.61
C GLU A 160 -22.73 -29.31 -9.72
N PHE A 161 -21.96 -29.99 -10.57
CA PHE A 161 -21.38 -29.40 -11.77
C PHE A 161 -22.14 -29.88 -13.00
N THR A 162 -22.61 -28.93 -13.80
CA THR A 162 -23.22 -29.20 -15.12
C THR A 162 -22.42 -28.49 -16.20
N THR A 163 -22.07 -29.21 -17.27
CA THR A 163 -21.41 -28.62 -18.43
C THR A 163 -22.37 -28.65 -19.62
N ASP A 164 -22.64 -27.49 -20.22
CA ASP A 164 -23.47 -27.39 -21.42
C ASP A 164 -22.69 -27.84 -22.68
N THR A 165 -23.41 -28.10 -23.75
CA THR A 165 -22.93 -28.41 -25.11
C THR A 165 -21.89 -27.44 -25.68
N ASP A 166 -21.88 -26.18 -25.21
CA ASP A 166 -20.88 -25.16 -25.56
C ASP A 166 -19.61 -25.19 -24.68
N GLY A 167 -19.48 -26.17 -23.77
CA GLY A 167 -18.33 -26.33 -22.87
C GLY A 167 -18.35 -25.41 -21.65
N LYS A 168 -19.42 -24.62 -21.46
CA LYS A 168 -19.59 -23.77 -20.27
C LYS A 168 -19.97 -24.62 -19.06
N THR A 169 -19.16 -24.55 -18.01
CA THR A 169 -19.40 -25.27 -16.76
C THR A 169 -20.08 -24.37 -15.73
N VAL A 170 -21.14 -24.88 -15.11
CA VAL A 170 -21.89 -24.23 -14.04
C VAL A 170 -21.81 -25.09 -12.79
N ARG A 171 -21.39 -24.51 -11.68
CA ARG A 171 -21.45 -25.10 -10.34
C ARG A 171 -22.69 -24.56 -9.63
N THR A 172 -23.57 -25.44 -9.21
CA THR A 172 -24.72 -25.09 -8.36
C THR A 172 -24.41 -25.54 -6.93
N VAL A 173 -24.29 -24.60 -6.01
CA VAL A 173 -24.10 -24.87 -4.57
C VAL A 173 -25.47 -25.08 -3.95
N LYS A 174 -25.76 -26.32 -3.55
CA LYS A 174 -27.01 -26.76 -2.95
C LYS A 174 -27.01 -26.76 -1.43
N GLN A 175 -25.84 -26.89 -0.80
CA GLN A 175 -25.71 -26.89 0.66
C GLN A 175 -24.35 -26.36 1.11
N ILE A 176 -24.37 -25.23 1.82
CA ILE A 176 -23.23 -24.64 2.50
C ILE A 176 -23.11 -25.28 3.88
N SER A 177 -21.94 -25.85 4.19
CA SER A 177 -21.67 -26.47 5.49
C SER A 177 -21.24 -25.43 6.51
N ASN A 178 -20.38 -24.49 6.12
CA ASN A 178 -19.91 -23.41 6.97
C ASN A 178 -19.85 -22.11 6.17
N LEU A 179 -20.38 -21.03 6.75
CA LEU A 179 -20.13 -19.68 6.28
C LEU A 179 -19.15 -19.02 7.25
N TYR A 180 -17.97 -18.65 6.77
CA TYR A 180 -16.91 -18.11 7.63
C TYR A 180 -17.03 -16.61 7.80
N ASP A 181 -17.14 -15.90 6.69
CA ASP A 181 -17.23 -14.46 6.67
C ASP A 181 -18.11 -13.95 5.53
N VAL A 182 -18.68 -12.78 5.78
CA VAL A 182 -19.18 -11.87 4.76
C VAL A 182 -18.23 -10.68 4.70
N SER A 183 -17.95 -10.16 3.52
CA SER A 183 -16.90 -9.15 3.35
C SER A 183 -17.34 -8.03 2.43
N VAL A 184 -17.08 -6.78 2.82
CA VAL A 184 -17.11 -5.65 1.88
C VAL A 184 -15.83 -5.71 1.04
N VAL A 185 -15.98 -5.70 -0.28
CA VAL A 185 -14.86 -5.90 -1.22
C VAL A 185 -14.84 -4.85 -2.32
N SER A 186 -13.65 -4.55 -2.83
CA SER A 186 -13.47 -3.69 -4.01
C SER A 186 -13.78 -4.42 -5.32
N ILE A 187 -13.61 -5.75 -5.35
CA ILE A 187 -13.89 -6.61 -6.51
C ILE A 187 -14.67 -7.83 -6.02
N ALA A 188 -15.94 -7.92 -6.40
CA ALA A 188 -16.80 -9.03 -6.04
C ALA A 188 -16.80 -10.14 -7.10
N ALA A 189 -16.95 -11.38 -6.63
CA ALA A 189 -17.20 -12.55 -7.47
C ALA A 189 -18.62 -12.55 -8.06
N TYR A 190 -19.56 -11.87 -7.42
CA TYR A 190 -20.94 -11.69 -7.87
C TYR A 190 -21.21 -10.20 -8.07
N ASP A 191 -21.71 -9.82 -9.24
CA ASP A 191 -22.03 -8.40 -9.51
C ASP A 191 -23.31 -7.94 -8.81
N GLU A 192 -24.17 -8.86 -8.38
CA GLU A 192 -25.45 -8.52 -7.77
C GLU A 192 -25.38 -8.32 -6.25
N THR A 193 -24.25 -8.60 -5.59
CA THR A 193 -24.12 -8.30 -4.15
C THR A 193 -23.96 -6.81 -3.92
N GLU A 194 -24.55 -6.30 -2.85
CA GLU A 194 -24.61 -4.86 -2.61
C GLU A 194 -24.40 -4.51 -1.13
N VAL A 195 -23.79 -3.36 -0.88
CA VAL A 195 -23.70 -2.73 0.45
C VAL A 195 -23.94 -1.23 0.32
N SER A 196 -24.65 -0.68 1.31
CA SER A 196 -25.03 0.73 1.35
C SER A 196 -25.14 1.22 2.79
N THR A 197 -24.97 2.52 3.01
CA THR A 197 -25.24 3.14 4.31
C THR A 197 -26.74 3.33 4.53
N ALA A 198 -27.18 3.41 5.79
CA ALA A 198 -28.59 3.70 6.10
C ALA A 198 -29.08 5.02 5.47
N ALA A 199 -28.22 6.04 5.39
CA ALA A 199 -28.51 7.32 4.75
C ALA A 199 -28.76 7.18 3.24
N ALA A 200 -27.92 6.40 2.52
CA ALA A 200 -28.08 6.16 1.10
C ALA A 200 -29.38 5.39 0.79
N ARG A 201 -29.72 4.36 1.60
CA ARG A 201 -30.98 3.62 1.48
C ARG A 201 -32.22 4.50 1.70
N SER A 202 -32.18 5.39 2.68
CA SER A 202 -33.28 6.31 2.96
C SER A 202 -33.54 7.27 1.79
N TYR A 203 -32.47 7.75 1.15
CA TYR A 203 -32.54 8.60 -0.02
C TYR A 203 -33.10 7.85 -1.26
N GLU A 204 -32.61 6.65 -1.55
CA GLU A 204 -33.10 5.82 -2.66
C GLU A 204 -34.58 5.43 -2.47
N ASN A 205 -34.97 5.06 -1.24
CA ASN A 205 -36.37 4.78 -0.90
C ASN A 205 -37.27 6.02 -1.08
N TYR A 206 -36.77 7.21 -0.75
CA TYR A 206 -37.47 8.47 -0.97
C TYR A 206 -37.64 8.77 -2.47
N LEU A 207 -36.60 8.59 -3.29
CA LEU A 207 -36.67 8.76 -4.75
C LEU A 207 -37.65 7.78 -5.39
N THR A 208 -37.55 6.49 -5.04
CA THR A 208 -38.42 5.42 -5.57
C THR A 208 -39.89 5.67 -5.19
N LYS A 209 -40.16 6.12 -3.96
CA LYS A 209 -41.51 6.50 -3.52
C LYS A 209 -42.04 7.71 -4.30
N LYS A 210 -41.19 8.71 -4.58
CA LYS A 210 -41.55 9.91 -5.33
C LYS A 210 -41.81 9.63 -6.82
N GLU A 211 -41.09 8.67 -7.41
CA GLU A 211 -41.37 8.17 -8.77
C GLU A 211 -42.69 7.40 -8.84
N SER A 212 -43.03 6.64 -7.78
CA SER A 212 -44.31 5.91 -7.69
C SER A 212 -45.54 6.83 -7.53
N GLU A 213 -45.36 8.02 -6.96
CA GLU A 213 -46.42 9.01 -6.71
C GLU A 213 -46.53 10.09 -7.81
N GLY A 214 -45.70 10.00 -8.86
CA GLY A 214 -45.55 11.01 -9.91
C GLY A 214 -46.50 10.90 -11.10
N LYS A 215 -47.83 11.01 -10.91
CA LYS A 215 -48.72 11.51 -11.98
C LYS A 215 -49.65 12.60 -11.43
N HIS A 216 -49.36 13.82 -11.89
CA HIS A 216 -50.03 15.11 -11.64
C HIS A 216 -49.60 15.87 -10.38
N MET A 217 -48.77 16.89 -10.57
CA MET A 217 -49.06 18.21 -9.96
C MET A 217 -48.82 19.33 -11.00
N PRO A 218 -49.71 20.33 -11.08
CA PRO A 218 -49.56 21.46 -11.98
C PRO A 218 -48.50 22.43 -11.46
N ILE A 219 -47.81 23.08 -12.40
CA ILE A 219 -46.80 24.10 -12.13
C ILE A 219 -47.51 25.36 -11.59
N GLU A 220 -47.29 25.68 -10.31
CA GLU A 220 -47.64 27.00 -9.75
C GLU A 220 -46.43 27.95 -9.85
N THR A 221 -46.65 29.08 -10.50
CA THR A 221 -45.70 30.20 -10.57
C THR A 221 -45.57 30.89 -9.20
N LEU A 222 -44.33 31.20 -8.82
CA LEU A 222 -43.94 31.74 -7.52
C LEU A 222 -44.38 33.21 -7.32
N ASP A 223 -45.24 33.47 -6.34
CA ASP A 223 -45.55 34.81 -5.83
C ASP A 223 -44.49 35.26 -4.80
N PRO A 224 -43.77 36.38 -5.00
CA PRO A 224 -42.72 36.88 -4.11
C PRO A 224 -43.19 37.31 -2.71
N ASN A 225 -44.49 37.43 -2.47
CA ASN A 225 -45.04 37.98 -1.21
C ASN A 225 -45.51 36.92 -0.20
N ASN A 226 -45.22 35.64 -0.44
CA ASN A 226 -45.63 34.56 0.47
C ASN A 226 -44.64 34.36 1.62
N GLU A 227 -45.03 34.74 2.83
CA GLU A 227 -44.22 34.67 4.07
C GLU A 227 -43.68 33.26 4.37
N THR A 228 -44.40 32.20 3.97
CA THR A 228 -44.02 30.80 4.22
C THR A 228 -42.81 30.36 3.40
N LYS A 229 -42.63 30.89 2.17
CA LYS A 229 -41.45 30.59 1.33
C LYS A 229 -40.23 31.43 1.70
N GLN A 230 -40.43 32.59 2.31
CA GLN A 230 -39.32 33.33 2.93
C GLN A 230 -38.80 32.67 4.21
N ALA A 231 -39.60 31.82 4.86
CA ALA A 231 -39.12 30.97 5.95
C ALA A 231 -38.17 29.88 5.41
N GLU A 232 -38.49 29.23 4.29
CA GLU A 232 -37.63 28.21 3.66
C GLU A 232 -36.30 28.80 3.13
N LEU A 233 -36.32 30.01 2.55
CA LEU A 233 -35.08 30.72 2.17
C LEU A 233 -34.25 31.15 3.38
N ARG A 234 -34.89 31.49 4.51
CA ARG A 234 -34.19 31.77 5.79
C ARG A 234 -33.61 30.50 6.41
N SER A 235 -34.28 29.36 6.27
CA SER A 235 -33.76 28.05 6.68
C SER A 235 -32.54 27.66 5.86
N PHE A 236 -32.54 27.97 4.56
CA PHE A 236 -31.39 27.74 3.68
C PHE A 236 -30.23 28.71 3.95
N ASP A 237 -30.50 30.00 4.22
CA ASP A 237 -29.46 30.97 4.61
C ASP A 237 -28.86 30.60 5.99
N ASN A 238 -29.66 30.09 6.92
CA ASN A 238 -29.18 29.55 8.19
C ASN A 238 -28.38 28.26 8.02
N TYR A 239 -28.76 27.40 7.07
CA TYR A 239 -28.02 26.18 6.76
C TYR A 239 -26.62 26.49 6.21
N ILE A 240 -26.50 27.42 5.26
CA ILE A 240 -25.20 27.88 4.72
C ILE A 240 -24.37 28.61 5.80
N ARG A 241 -25.00 29.42 6.65
CA ARG A 241 -24.32 30.07 7.79
C ARG A 241 -23.89 29.09 8.88
N SER A 242 -24.54 27.92 8.98
CA SER A 242 -24.21 26.87 9.96
C SER A 242 -23.16 25.87 9.46
N HIS A 243 -22.96 25.77 8.14
CA HIS A 243 -21.98 24.86 7.52
C HIS A 243 -20.78 25.59 6.87
N GLY A 244 -20.80 26.92 6.82
CA GLY A 244 -19.64 27.72 6.47
C GLY A 244 -18.79 28.02 7.71
N GLU A 245 -17.55 27.52 7.74
CA GLU A 245 -16.56 27.89 8.76
C GLU A 245 -16.44 29.43 8.86
N LYS A 246 -16.89 29.99 9.98
CA LYS A 246 -16.32 31.24 10.47
C LYS A 246 -14.92 30.92 10.99
N ARG A 247 -13.90 31.12 10.15
CA ARG A 247 -12.53 31.26 10.63
C ARG A 247 -12.38 32.65 11.23
N ASP A 248 -12.65 32.77 12.53
CA ASP A 248 -12.32 33.99 13.27
C ASP A 248 -11.82 33.61 14.67
N GLY A 249 -10.56 33.97 14.96
CA GLY A 249 -9.98 33.88 16.29
C GLY A 249 -9.17 32.62 16.59
N LEU A 250 -7.92 32.60 16.15
CA LEU A 250 -6.84 31.98 16.92
C LEU A 250 -6.87 32.57 18.34
N THR A 251 -7.18 31.75 19.34
CA THR A 251 -6.68 31.96 20.71
C THR A 251 -6.11 30.66 21.23
N THR A 252 -4.78 30.55 21.12
CA THR A 252 -3.96 29.67 21.94
C THR A 252 -4.12 30.04 23.40
N ALA A 253 -4.78 29.17 24.17
CA ALA A 253 -4.60 29.07 25.62
C ALA A 253 -4.97 27.63 26.04
N ASP A 254 -3.93 26.83 26.22
CA ASP A 254 -3.85 25.64 27.07
C ASP A 254 -4.86 24.50 26.84
N GLY A 255 -4.43 23.55 26.01
CA GLY A 255 -5.07 22.26 25.84
C GLY A 255 -4.36 21.47 24.74
N ASN A 256 -3.19 20.91 25.07
CA ASN A 256 -2.45 20.01 24.17
C ASN A 256 -3.29 18.74 23.93
N ILE A 257 -4.18 18.80 22.94
CA ILE A 257 -4.76 17.62 22.30
C ILE A 257 -3.61 16.97 21.53
N VAL A 258 -3.18 15.82 22.01
CA VAL A 258 -2.23 14.95 21.33
C VAL A 258 -2.94 14.41 20.09
N ILE A 259 -2.74 15.10 18.98
CA ILE A 259 -3.03 14.58 17.65
C ILE A 259 -2.17 13.31 17.53
N PRO A 260 -2.72 12.12 17.22
CA PRO A 260 -1.89 11.05 16.68
C PRO A 260 -1.27 11.66 15.44
N GLU A 261 0.03 11.93 15.50
CA GLU A 261 0.79 12.26 14.32
C GLU A 261 0.41 11.21 13.30
N LEU A 262 -0.24 11.62 12.21
CA LEU A 262 -0.36 10.74 11.06
C LEU A 262 1.07 10.28 10.85
N VAL A 263 1.32 8.97 11.02
CA VAL A 263 2.43 8.34 10.34
C VAL A 263 2.05 8.51 8.89
N ALA A 264 2.39 9.69 8.34
CA ALA A 264 2.39 9.94 6.94
C ALA A 264 3.11 8.72 6.41
N GLN A 265 2.44 7.95 5.55
CA GLN A 265 3.19 7.02 4.74
C GLN A 265 4.34 7.86 4.20
N PRO A 266 5.60 7.47 4.41
CA PRO A 266 6.65 8.09 3.66
C PRO A 266 6.31 7.76 2.21
N VAL A 267 5.60 8.68 1.54
CA VAL A 267 5.88 8.97 0.15
C VAL A 267 7.38 9.11 0.20
N MET A 268 8.07 8.13 -0.38
CA MET A 268 9.51 8.15 -0.48
C MET A 268 9.85 9.47 -1.18
N GLU A 269 10.14 10.48 -0.37
CA GLU A 269 10.88 11.64 -0.81
C GLU A 269 12.15 11.10 -1.45
N GLU A 270 12.57 11.67 -2.57
CA GLU A 270 13.63 11.09 -3.40
C GLU A 270 14.96 10.95 -2.63
N LEU A 271 15.15 9.82 -1.93
CA LEU A 271 16.28 9.67 -1.01
C LEU A 271 17.63 9.54 -1.71
N SER A 272 17.65 9.28 -3.01
CA SER A 272 18.92 9.22 -3.73
C SER A 272 18.71 9.28 -5.24
N LYS A 273 19.56 10.07 -5.89
CA LYS A 273 19.73 10.05 -7.35
C LYS A 273 20.28 8.69 -7.85
N GLN A 274 20.80 7.84 -6.96
CA GLN A 274 21.52 6.60 -7.27
C GLN A 274 20.69 5.32 -7.04
N ASP A 275 19.36 5.41 -7.02
CA ASP A 275 18.51 4.23 -6.85
C ASP A 275 18.36 3.48 -8.18
N LEU A 276 18.98 2.29 -8.29
CA LEU A 276 18.86 1.45 -9.47
C LEU A 276 17.45 0.91 -9.67
N ALA A 277 16.69 0.69 -8.59
CA ALA A 277 15.36 0.10 -8.69
C ALA A 277 14.38 1.01 -9.44
N LYS A 278 14.59 2.33 -9.44
CA LYS A 278 13.80 3.31 -10.21
C LYS A 278 13.91 3.11 -11.72
N TYR A 279 15.02 2.55 -12.19
CA TYR A 279 15.31 2.33 -13.61
C TYR A 279 15.07 0.88 -14.03
N SER A 280 14.77 -0.01 -13.07
CA SER A 280 14.45 -1.42 -13.31
C SER A 280 12.95 -1.62 -13.54
N TYR A 281 12.57 -2.79 -14.07
CA TYR A 281 11.16 -3.14 -14.23
C TYR A 281 10.52 -3.43 -12.88
N GLY A 282 9.65 -2.54 -12.41
CA GLY A 282 8.91 -2.71 -11.17
C GLY A 282 7.66 -3.57 -11.37
N LEU A 283 7.54 -4.66 -10.61
CA LEU A 283 6.33 -5.49 -10.58
C LEU A 283 5.83 -5.69 -9.15
N THR A 284 4.59 -5.28 -8.89
CA THR A 284 3.94 -5.55 -7.61
C THR A 284 3.11 -6.83 -7.67
N VAL A 285 3.34 -7.77 -6.74
CA VAL A 285 2.69 -9.08 -6.73
C VAL A 285 1.99 -9.37 -5.41
N SER A 286 0.84 -10.05 -5.47
CA SER A 286 0.13 -10.52 -4.27
C SER A 286 0.63 -11.89 -3.79
N SER A 287 1.09 -12.75 -4.71
CA SER A 287 1.65 -14.08 -4.42
C SER A 287 3.15 -14.03 -4.07
N SER A 288 3.63 -15.00 -3.28
CA SER A 288 5.07 -15.13 -2.97
C SER A 288 5.89 -15.76 -4.08
N MET A 289 5.26 -16.37 -5.10
CA MET A 289 5.94 -17.00 -6.22
C MET A 289 5.08 -16.96 -7.47
N GLY A 290 5.73 -17.00 -8.64
CA GLY A 290 5.05 -16.97 -9.94
C GLY A 290 6.04 -16.95 -11.09
N LYS A 291 5.56 -16.63 -12.29
CA LYS A 291 6.38 -16.45 -13.49
C LYS A 291 6.06 -15.12 -14.15
N ILE A 292 7.08 -14.41 -14.58
CA ILE A 292 6.99 -13.20 -15.41
C ILE A 292 7.15 -13.66 -16.86
N PRO A 293 6.17 -13.40 -17.75
CA PRO A 293 6.36 -13.63 -19.17
C PRO A 293 7.34 -12.57 -19.70
N VAL A 294 8.42 -13.03 -20.31
CA VAL A 294 9.46 -12.23 -20.95
C VAL A 294 9.44 -12.59 -22.42
N ILE A 295 9.37 -11.57 -23.28
CA ILE A 295 9.52 -11.78 -24.71
C ILE A 295 11.02 -11.85 -24.96
N SER A 296 11.53 -13.00 -25.42
CA SER A 296 12.90 -13.09 -25.93
C SER A 296 12.98 -12.26 -27.20
N ASP A 297 14.05 -11.47 -27.31
CA ASP A 297 14.24 -10.42 -28.31
C ASP A 297 14.06 -10.98 -29.74
N SER A 298 12.83 -10.88 -30.25
CA SER A 298 12.48 -11.44 -31.53
C SER A 298 12.77 -10.38 -32.59
N GLN A 299 14.03 -10.29 -33.03
CA GLN A 299 14.34 -9.78 -34.38
C GLN A 299 13.75 -10.68 -35.49
N ALA A 300 12.89 -11.64 -35.12
CA ALA A 300 12.07 -12.44 -35.99
C ALA A 300 11.25 -11.54 -36.93
N VAL A 301 11.52 -11.68 -38.22
CA VAL A 301 10.72 -11.06 -39.27
C VAL A 301 9.68 -12.05 -39.75
N LEU A 302 8.51 -11.55 -40.14
CA LEU A 302 7.48 -12.38 -40.76
C LEU A 302 8.01 -13.00 -42.04
N ALA A 303 7.87 -14.32 -42.16
CA ALA A 303 8.25 -15.02 -43.38
C ALA A 303 7.34 -14.59 -44.54
N THR A 304 7.93 -14.28 -45.69
CA THR A 304 7.17 -14.06 -46.93
C THR A 304 6.67 -15.41 -47.45
N LYS A 305 5.38 -15.51 -47.77
CA LYS A 305 4.78 -16.72 -48.35
C LYS A 305 4.27 -16.48 -49.77
N GLU A 306 4.33 -17.52 -50.60
CA GLU A 306 3.67 -17.53 -51.91
C GLU A 306 2.15 -17.62 -51.77
N GLU A 307 1.44 -17.20 -52.82
CA GLU A 307 -0.03 -17.26 -52.88
C GLU A 307 -0.52 -18.71 -52.68
N LEU A 308 -1.58 -18.90 -51.88
CA LEU A 308 -2.18 -20.20 -51.51
C LEU A 308 -1.31 -21.16 -50.66
N ALA A 309 -0.12 -20.75 -50.22
CA ALA A 309 0.67 -21.56 -49.28
C ALA A 309 0.15 -21.46 -47.83
N ALA A 310 0.37 -22.53 -47.05
CA ALA A 310 0.14 -22.53 -45.60
C ALA A 310 1.03 -21.48 -44.92
N ILE A 311 0.50 -20.81 -43.89
CA ILE A 311 1.27 -19.81 -43.13
C ILE A 311 2.29 -20.59 -42.28
N PRO A 312 3.59 -20.31 -42.39
CA PRO A 312 4.58 -20.93 -41.52
C PRO A 312 4.33 -20.50 -40.06
N GLU A 313 4.34 -21.47 -39.15
CA GLU A 313 4.26 -21.19 -37.72
C GLU A 313 5.52 -20.43 -37.28
N THR A 314 5.31 -19.34 -36.55
CA THR A 314 6.39 -18.55 -35.95
C THR A 314 6.46 -18.89 -34.46
N GLU A 315 7.66 -19.10 -33.92
CA GLU A 315 7.83 -19.29 -32.48
C GLU A 315 7.30 -18.06 -31.72
N ASN A 316 6.61 -18.30 -30.60
CA ASN A 316 5.94 -17.24 -29.85
C ASN A 316 6.91 -16.32 -29.09
N GLY A 317 8.17 -16.74 -28.90
CA GLY A 317 9.21 -15.95 -28.25
C GLY A 317 8.89 -15.58 -26.80
N ILE A 318 7.99 -16.27 -26.09
CA ILE A 318 7.62 -15.93 -24.71
C ILE A 318 8.22 -16.97 -23.76
N ASP A 319 9.20 -16.54 -22.97
CA ASP A 319 9.83 -17.31 -21.90
C ASP A 319 9.32 -16.86 -20.53
N GLY A 320 9.19 -17.78 -19.58
CA GLY A 320 8.70 -17.49 -18.24
C GLY A 320 9.83 -17.44 -17.21
N VAL A 321 10.19 -16.25 -16.70
CA VAL A 321 11.16 -16.09 -15.61
C VAL A 321 10.47 -16.29 -14.27
N LYS A 322 10.89 -17.31 -13.50
CA LYS A 322 10.31 -17.60 -12.18
C LYS A 322 10.81 -16.59 -11.15
N TYR A 323 9.90 -16.12 -10.29
CA TYR A 323 10.25 -15.31 -9.11
C TYR A 323 9.84 -16.01 -7.81
N GLU A 324 10.57 -15.73 -6.74
CA GLU A 324 10.30 -16.16 -5.37
C GLU A 324 10.64 -15.03 -4.38
N VAL A 325 9.60 -14.42 -3.81
CA VAL A 325 9.71 -13.24 -2.95
C VAL A 325 10.35 -13.58 -1.61
N LYS A 326 11.48 -12.94 -1.31
CA LYS A 326 12.20 -13.09 -0.04
C LYS A 326 11.95 -11.90 0.89
N THR A 327 11.80 -12.18 2.19
CA THR A 327 11.65 -11.15 3.22
C THR A 327 13.02 -10.73 3.75
N ARG A 328 13.30 -9.43 3.72
CA ARG A 328 14.48 -8.78 4.29
C ARG A 328 14.00 -7.79 5.33
N THR A 329 14.55 -7.82 6.54
CA THR A 329 14.09 -6.99 7.65
C THR A 329 15.26 -6.37 8.39
N GLY A 330 15.09 -5.15 8.88
CA GLY A 330 16.02 -4.47 9.78
C GLY A 330 15.23 -3.76 10.86
N LYS A 331 15.68 -3.84 12.12
CA LYS A 331 15.05 -3.17 13.26
C LYS A 331 16.08 -2.42 14.08
N ILE A 332 15.75 -1.21 14.48
CA ILE A 332 16.50 -0.38 15.42
C ILE A 332 15.56 -0.05 16.59
N ILE A 333 16.04 -0.22 17.82
CA ILE A 333 15.28 0.10 19.03
C ILE A 333 15.98 1.26 19.72
N LEU A 334 15.22 2.28 20.14
CA LEU A 334 15.69 3.40 20.93
C LEU A 334 14.89 3.50 22.24
N SER A 335 15.53 3.93 23.32
CA SER A 335 14.83 4.25 24.57
C SER A 335 13.98 5.50 24.39
N ASN A 336 12.77 5.52 24.96
CA ASN A 336 11.90 6.68 24.92
C ASN A 336 12.51 7.86 25.69
N GLU A 337 13.30 7.60 26.73
CA GLU A 337 14.05 8.65 27.45
C GLU A 337 15.01 9.39 26.50
N ILE A 338 15.70 8.66 25.63
CA ILE A 338 16.62 9.26 24.65
C ILE A 338 15.86 10.01 23.57
N LEU A 339 14.69 9.52 23.15
CA LEU A 339 13.84 10.20 22.18
C LEU A 339 13.30 11.52 22.76
N ASP A 340 12.84 11.51 24.00
CA ASP A 340 12.25 12.66 24.69
C ASP A 340 13.32 13.69 25.12
N ASP A 341 14.48 13.25 25.58
CA ASP A 341 15.58 14.12 26.02
C ASP A 341 16.42 14.65 24.84
N SER A 342 16.20 14.16 23.62
CA SER A 342 16.96 14.59 22.45
C SER A 342 16.49 15.94 21.91
N ALA A 343 17.41 16.89 21.80
CA ALA A 343 17.15 18.18 21.15
C ALA A 343 17.00 18.09 19.61
N VAL A 344 17.25 16.91 19.03
CA VAL A 344 17.21 16.62 17.59
C VAL A 344 16.24 15.47 17.39
N ASP A 345 15.38 15.54 16.37
CA ASP A 345 14.43 14.47 16.06
C ASP A 345 15.14 13.19 15.61
N LEU A 346 15.41 12.31 16.59
CA LEU A 346 16.01 11.00 16.36
C LEU A 346 15.09 10.05 15.60
N SER A 347 13.77 10.24 15.66
CA SER A 347 12.82 9.39 14.94
C SER A 347 13.00 9.56 13.43
N SER A 348 13.02 10.81 12.94
CA SER A 348 13.25 11.09 11.52
C SER A 348 14.61 10.57 11.04
N ILE A 349 15.67 10.74 11.84
CA ILE A 349 17.02 10.27 11.48
C ILE A 349 17.07 8.74 11.33
N ILE A 350 16.43 8.01 12.24
CA ILE A 350 16.38 6.55 12.17
C ILE A 350 15.53 6.08 10.99
N SER A 351 14.39 6.72 10.75
CA SER A 351 13.58 6.47 9.55
C SER A 351 14.39 6.66 8.27
N ASP A 352 15.12 7.77 8.14
CA ASP A 352 15.97 8.01 6.96
C ASP A 352 17.13 7.01 6.85
N GLN A 353 17.70 6.58 7.98
CA GLN A 353 18.69 5.50 7.98
C GLN A 353 18.08 4.17 7.49
N LEU A 354 16.88 3.81 7.92
CA LEU A 354 16.18 2.61 7.45
C LEU A 354 15.90 2.68 5.95
N LYS A 355 15.44 3.83 5.45
CA LYS A 355 15.24 4.04 4.01
C LYS A 355 16.55 3.91 3.22
N ARG A 356 17.67 4.42 3.75
CA ARG A 356 19.01 4.22 3.16
C ARG A 356 19.42 2.74 3.16
N LEU A 357 19.06 1.97 4.18
CA LEU A 357 19.31 0.53 4.20
C LEU A 357 18.49 -0.21 3.13
N VAL A 358 17.24 0.18 2.91
CA VAL A 358 16.41 -0.35 1.82
C VAL A 358 17.04 -0.03 0.46
N LEU A 359 17.40 1.23 0.22
CA LEU A 359 18.11 1.66 -1.00
C LEU A 359 19.40 0.85 -1.24
N ASN A 360 20.25 0.74 -0.22
CA ASN A 360 21.49 -0.01 -0.31
C ASN A 360 21.24 -1.50 -0.58
N THR A 361 20.15 -2.05 -0.06
CA THR A 361 19.74 -3.43 -0.30
C THR A 361 19.33 -3.60 -1.76
N ASN A 362 18.47 -2.74 -2.29
CA ASN A 362 18.05 -2.77 -3.69
C ASN A 362 19.28 -2.68 -4.62
N ASN A 363 20.13 -1.66 -4.40
CA ASN A 363 21.35 -1.47 -5.18
C ASN A 363 22.29 -2.67 -5.09
N ALA A 364 22.50 -3.25 -3.90
CA ALA A 364 23.36 -4.42 -3.77
C ALA A 364 22.81 -5.64 -4.54
N GLN A 365 21.50 -5.88 -4.49
CA GLN A 365 20.88 -7.02 -5.19
C GLN A 365 20.92 -6.82 -6.72
N ILE A 366 20.57 -5.64 -7.22
CA ILE A 366 20.62 -5.32 -8.65
C ILE A 366 22.07 -5.36 -9.15
N SER A 367 23.02 -4.75 -8.43
CA SER A 367 24.44 -4.79 -8.79
C SER A 367 25.01 -6.22 -8.83
N THR A 368 24.51 -7.12 -7.98
CA THR A 368 24.89 -8.55 -8.03
C THR A 368 24.43 -9.20 -9.34
N ILE A 369 23.20 -8.89 -9.79
CA ILE A 369 22.68 -9.37 -11.08
C ILE A 369 23.51 -8.80 -12.23
N LEU A 370 23.74 -7.49 -12.24
CA LEU A 370 24.55 -6.83 -13.28
C LEU A 370 25.97 -7.40 -13.34
N SER A 371 26.61 -7.60 -12.19
CA SER A 371 27.96 -8.19 -12.12
C SER A 371 28.00 -9.67 -12.58
N GLY A 372 26.85 -10.34 -12.61
CA GLY A 372 26.71 -11.70 -13.16
C GLY A 372 26.64 -11.75 -14.69
N LEU A 373 26.45 -10.60 -15.37
CA LEU A 373 26.45 -10.52 -16.83
C LEU A 373 27.85 -10.77 -17.39
N THR A 374 27.90 -11.32 -18.60
CA THR A 374 29.16 -11.62 -19.30
C THR A 374 29.97 -10.34 -19.53
N ALA A 375 31.08 -10.19 -18.80
CA ALA A 375 31.94 -9.03 -18.89
C ALA A 375 32.84 -9.08 -20.13
N THR A 376 32.83 -8.00 -20.92
CA THR A 376 33.79 -7.79 -22.02
C THR A 376 34.88 -6.82 -21.55
N PRO A 377 36.16 -7.25 -21.43
CA PRO A 377 37.24 -6.33 -21.12
C PRO A 377 37.50 -5.38 -22.28
N VAL A 378 37.70 -4.10 -21.95
CA VAL A 378 38.04 -3.04 -22.92
C VAL A 378 39.35 -2.37 -22.52
N THR A 379 40.12 -1.93 -23.52
CA THR A 379 41.44 -1.33 -23.27
C THR A 379 41.53 0.12 -23.69
N THR A 380 40.75 0.50 -24.71
CA THR A 380 40.77 1.82 -25.33
C THR A 380 39.36 2.40 -25.43
N MET A 381 39.27 3.72 -25.63
CA MET A 381 38.00 4.39 -25.88
C MET A 381 37.27 3.82 -27.12
N ASP A 382 38.02 3.46 -28.16
CA ASP A 382 37.47 2.87 -29.38
C ASP A 382 36.81 1.51 -29.12
N ASP A 383 37.29 0.74 -28.15
CA ASP A 383 36.68 -0.54 -27.76
C ASP A 383 35.31 -0.30 -27.11
N ILE A 384 35.18 0.77 -26.32
CA ILE A 384 33.90 1.17 -25.70
C ILE A 384 32.91 1.58 -26.78
N ILE A 385 33.33 2.42 -27.74
CA ILE A 385 32.49 2.87 -28.87
C ILE A 385 32.02 1.68 -29.70
N LYS A 386 32.93 0.78 -30.10
CA LYS A 386 32.59 -0.42 -30.87
C LYS A 386 31.60 -1.33 -30.14
N ALA A 387 31.76 -1.48 -28.83
CA ALA A 387 30.84 -2.29 -28.05
C ALA A 387 29.46 -1.62 -27.95
N TYR A 388 29.40 -0.31 -27.74
CA TYR A 388 28.16 0.47 -27.71
C TYR A 388 27.40 0.47 -29.05
N ASP A 389 28.10 0.60 -30.18
CA ASP A 389 27.47 0.67 -31.49
C ASP A 389 27.16 -0.70 -32.09
N GLY A 390 27.98 -1.71 -31.78
CA GLY A 390 27.92 -3.01 -32.45
C GLY A 390 27.32 -4.16 -31.64
N LYS A 391 27.24 -4.06 -30.30
CA LYS A 391 26.77 -5.17 -29.44
C LYS A 391 25.47 -4.89 -28.70
N LEU A 392 25.06 -3.63 -28.59
CA LEU A 392 23.85 -3.24 -27.88
C LEU A 392 22.77 -2.86 -28.89
N ASP A 393 21.60 -3.52 -28.82
CA ASP A 393 20.46 -3.19 -29.67
C ASP A 393 20.08 -1.70 -29.47
N PRO A 394 19.79 -0.95 -30.55
CA PRO A 394 19.39 0.45 -30.45
C PRO A 394 18.22 0.71 -29.49
N ASN A 395 17.31 -0.25 -29.31
CA ASN A 395 16.15 -0.12 -28.42
C ASN A 395 16.53 -0.13 -26.94
N PHE A 396 17.69 -0.68 -26.58
CA PHE A 396 18.13 -0.76 -25.18
C PHE A 396 19.08 0.38 -24.78
N LYS A 397 19.33 1.38 -25.63
CA LYS A 397 20.25 2.49 -25.32
C LYS A 397 19.58 3.54 -24.43
N GLU A 398 19.38 3.23 -23.15
CA GLU A 398 18.66 4.10 -22.20
C GLU A 398 19.57 4.72 -21.14
N ILE A 399 20.49 3.94 -20.56
CA ILE A 399 21.21 4.34 -19.35
C ILE A 399 22.61 3.73 -19.27
N ALA A 400 23.50 4.39 -18.55
CA ALA A 400 24.80 3.85 -18.20
C ALA A 400 24.99 3.80 -16.68
N VAL A 401 25.65 2.76 -16.16
CA VAL A 401 25.92 2.59 -14.74
C VAL A 401 27.40 2.24 -14.53
N THR A 402 28.06 2.92 -13.60
CA THR A 402 29.45 2.62 -13.21
C THR A 402 29.65 2.86 -11.72
N ASN A 403 30.86 2.63 -11.23
CA ASN A 403 31.28 2.95 -9.88
C ASN A 403 32.18 4.20 -9.84
N MET A 404 32.63 4.65 -8.66
CA MET A 404 33.45 5.86 -8.53
C MET A 404 34.80 5.69 -9.23
N THR A 405 35.41 4.51 -9.13
CA THR A 405 36.70 4.24 -9.81
C THR A 405 36.55 4.22 -11.34
N GLY A 406 35.47 3.65 -11.87
CA GLY A 406 35.14 3.65 -13.29
C GLY A 406 34.84 5.04 -13.83
N LEU A 407 34.10 5.86 -13.06
CA LEU A 407 33.90 7.27 -13.37
C LEU A 407 35.23 8.02 -13.52
N ALA A 408 36.16 7.84 -12.58
CA ALA A 408 37.46 8.49 -12.62
C ALA A 408 38.27 8.11 -13.87
N TYR A 409 38.13 6.88 -14.37
CA TYR A 409 38.70 6.48 -15.66
C TYR A 409 38.02 7.21 -16.82
N LEU A 410 36.69 7.20 -16.87
CA LEU A 410 35.92 7.80 -17.96
C LEU A 410 36.10 9.33 -18.07
N ASP A 411 36.27 10.02 -16.94
CA ASP A 411 36.56 11.46 -16.89
C ASP A 411 37.91 11.83 -17.55
N THR A 412 38.82 10.87 -17.71
CA THR A 412 40.12 11.10 -18.38
C THR A 412 40.07 10.92 -19.89
N LEU A 413 38.99 10.33 -20.43
CA LEU A 413 38.88 10.01 -21.86
C LEU A 413 38.52 11.26 -22.67
N LYS A 414 39.25 11.45 -23.77
CA LYS A 414 39.07 12.56 -24.71
C LYS A 414 39.08 12.05 -26.14
N TYR A 415 38.25 12.69 -26.97
CA TYR A 415 38.29 12.58 -28.41
C TYR A 415 39.47 13.37 -28.99
N GLU A 416 39.78 13.12 -30.26
CA GLU A 416 40.96 13.70 -30.93
C GLU A 416 40.92 15.22 -31.04
N ASP A 417 39.73 15.79 -31.15
CA ASP A 417 39.44 17.23 -31.14
C ASP A 417 39.42 17.83 -29.72
N GLY A 418 39.71 17.02 -28.69
CA GLY A 418 39.96 17.46 -27.32
C GLY A 418 38.72 17.55 -26.42
N HIS A 419 37.52 17.24 -26.92
CA HIS A 419 36.34 17.13 -26.06
C HIS A 419 36.37 15.84 -25.22
N PHE A 420 35.82 15.93 -24.02
CA PHE A 420 35.73 14.77 -23.12
C PHE A 420 34.63 13.81 -23.58
N MET A 421 34.83 12.52 -23.29
CA MET A 421 33.83 11.49 -23.55
C MET A 421 32.57 11.66 -22.69
N LEU A 422 32.77 12.05 -21.43
CA LEU A 422 31.68 12.41 -20.55
C LEU A 422 31.26 13.85 -20.81
N MET A 423 29.96 14.03 -21.01
CA MET A 423 29.32 15.32 -21.17
C MET A 423 28.59 15.69 -19.89
N ASP A 424 28.47 16.99 -19.59
CA ASP A 424 27.66 17.43 -18.46
C ASP A 424 26.16 17.29 -18.80
N ASP A 425 25.40 16.70 -17.89
CA ASP A 425 23.94 16.59 -17.98
C ASP A 425 23.32 16.92 -16.63
N VAL A 426 22.68 18.09 -16.54
CA VAL A 426 22.02 18.57 -15.31
C VAL A 426 20.82 17.72 -14.89
N LYS A 427 20.28 16.91 -15.80
CA LYS A 427 19.17 15.99 -15.52
C LYS A 427 19.66 14.63 -15.01
N ALA A 428 20.89 14.26 -15.35
CA ALA A 428 21.45 12.99 -14.91
C ALA A 428 21.75 12.99 -13.40
N PRO A 429 21.52 11.88 -12.70
CA PRO A 429 21.89 11.70 -11.30
C PRO A 429 23.31 12.11 -10.92
N SER A 430 24.28 11.74 -11.77
CA SER A 430 25.70 12.04 -11.56
C SER A 430 26.10 13.44 -12.03
N GLY A 431 25.21 14.15 -12.71
CA GLY A 431 25.55 15.37 -13.45
C GLY A 431 26.27 15.11 -14.77
N LYS A 432 26.44 13.84 -15.18
CA LYS A 432 27.19 13.44 -16.38
C LYS A 432 26.39 12.47 -17.25
N ALA A 433 26.69 12.49 -18.55
CA ALA A 433 26.18 11.57 -19.54
C ALA A 433 27.32 10.99 -20.39
N ILE A 434 27.14 9.76 -20.86
CA ILE A 434 28.04 9.08 -21.80
C ILE A 434 27.23 8.69 -23.03
N PHE A 435 27.69 9.06 -24.23
CA PHE A 435 26.93 8.86 -25.48
C PHE A 435 25.51 9.49 -25.47
N GLY A 436 25.31 10.56 -24.68
CA GLY A 436 24.00 11.16 -24.47
C GLY A 436 23.08 10.38 -23.52
N LEU A 437 23.54 9.25 -22.96
CA LEU A 437 22.82 8.48 -21.95
C LEU A 437 23.17 8.97 -20.55
N PRO A 438 22.18 9.14 -19.65
CA PRO A 438 22.44 9.53 -18.27
C PRO A 438 23.32 8.49 -17.57
N LEU A 439 24.38 8.96 -16.90
CA LEU A 439 25.29 8.11 -16.16
C LEU A 439 24.89 8.03 -14.68
N LEU A 440 24.73 6.82 -14.15
CA LEU A 440 24.61 6.55 -12.73
C LEU A 440 25.94 6.07 -12.17
N VAL A 441 26.27 6.61 -11.00
CA VAL A 441 27.51 6.32 -10.30
C VAL A 441 27.16 5.77 -8.93
N LEU A 442 27.59 4.54 -8.66
CA LEU A 442 27.44 3.89 -7.37
C LEU A 442 28.75 3.91 -6.58
N ASN A 443 28.65 3.73 -5.27
CA ASN A 443 29.83 3.50 -4.45
C ASN A 443 30.49 2.15 -4.82
N ASP A 444 31.82 2.11 -4.82
CA ASP A 444 32.63 0.92 -5.15
C ASP A 444 32.31 -0.30 -4.25
N LYS A 445 31.70 -0.08 -3.07
CA LYS A 445 31.16 -1.17 -2.23
C LYS A 445 30.09 -2.01 -2.94
N PHE A 446 29.29 -1.40 -3.81
CA PHE A 446 28.19 -2.10 -4.51
C PHE A 446 28.63 -2.69 -5.84
N LEU A 447 29.69 -2.14 -6.45
CA LEU A 447 30.23 -2.56 -7.73
C LEU A 447 31.75 -2.61 -7.63
N ALA A 448 32.31 -3.82 -7.53
CA ALA A 448 33.75 -4.02 -7.41
C ALA A 448 34.48 -3.86 -8.76
N GLY A 449 35.75 -3.44 -8.72
CA GLY A 449 36.57 -3.28 -9.92
C GLY A 449 36.29 -1.95 -10.64
N THR A 450 36.16 -2.02 -11.96
CA THR A 450 35.93 -0.85 -12.84
C THR A 450 34.87 -1.17 -13.91
N PRO A 451 33.65 -1.61 -13.51
CA PRO A 451 32.62 -1.97 -14.46
C PRO A 451 31.97 -0.72 -15.08
N LEU A 452 31.60 -0.85 -16.35
CA LEU A 452 30.73 0.07 -17.06
C LEU A 452 29.61 -0.74 -17.69
N PHE A 453 28.40 -0.52 -17.20
CA PHE A 453 27.21 -1.10 -17.78
C PHE A 453 26.51 -0.08 -18.68
N ILE A 454 26.07 -0.48 -19.86
CA ILE A 454 25.33 0.38 -20.79
C ILE A 454 24.17 -0.43 -21.38
N GLY A 455 22.96 0.12 -21.32
CA GLY A 455 21.77 -0.59 -21.80
C GLY A 455 20.48 -0.09 -21.15
N SER A 456 19.50 -0.99 -21.04
CA SER A 456 18.22 -0.73 -20.38
C SER A 456 18.14 -1.57 -19.11
N LEU A 457 18.15 -0.91 -17.95
CA LEU A 457 17.91 -1.58 -16.67
C LEU A 457 16.49 -2.13 -16.57
N ARG A 458 15.54 -1.51 -17.27
CA ARG A 458 14.14 -1.89 -17.29
C ARG A 458 13.98 -3.24 -17.97
N GLU A 459 14.57 -3.41 -19.15
CA GLU A 459 14.50 -4.68 -19.88
C GLU A 459 15.43 -5.74 -19.29
N ALA A 460 16.51 -5.35 -18.61
CA ALA A 460 17.45 -6.31 -18.04
C ALA A 460 17.01 -6.89 -16.68
N VAL A 461 16.46 -6.09 -15.77
CA VAL A 461 16.25 -6.50 -14.37
C VAL A 461 14.84 -6.18 -13.90
N ALA A 462 14.17 -7.18 -13.34
CA ALA A 462 12.91 -7.02 -12.62
C ALA A 462 13.15 -6.87 -11.12
N VAL A 463 12.47 -5.88 -10.52
CA VAL A 463 12.31 -5.72 -9.08
C VAL A 463 10.87 -6.09 -8.73
N ILE A 464 10.71 -7.30 -8.19
CA ILE A 464 9.41 -7.83 -7.78
C ILE A 464 9.18 -7.45 -6.33
N THR A 465 8.15 -6.65 -6.07
CA THR A 465 7.80 -6.21 -4.71
C THR A 465 6.45 -6.78 -4.32
N ARG A 466 6.40 -7.50 -3.20
CA ARG A 466 5.11 -7.89 -2.60
C ARG A 466 4.65 -6.89 -1.56
N ASN A 467 5.59 -6.48 -0.72
CA ASN A 467 5.32 -5.54 0.37
C ASN A 467 6.60 -4.81 0.74
N ASN A 468 6.48 -3.54 1.10
CA ASN A 468 7.57 -2.73 1.63
C ASN A 468 6.99 -1.86 2.74
N LEU A 469 7.25 -2.24 4.00
CA LEU A 469 6.69 -1.57 5.17
C LEU A 469 7.80 -0.95 6.02
N GLU A 470 7.58 0.30 6.42
CA GLU A 470 8.27 0.91 7.55
C GLU A 470 7.28 0.93 8.72
N ILE A 471 7.64 0.28 9.83
CA ILE A 471 6.77 0.10 11.00
C ILE A 471 7.47 0.72 12.20
N LYS A 472 6.77 1.63 12.87
CA LYS A 472 7.14 2.18 14.18
C LYS A 472 6.18 1.62 15.24
N TYR A 473 6.71 1.03 16.30
CA TYR A 473 5.88 0.49 17.39
C TYR A 473 6.60 0.55 18.74
N ASP A 474 5.83 0.69 19.81
CA ASP A 474 6.36 0.71 21.17
C ASP A 474 6.78 -0.69 21.63
N VAL A 475 7.94 -0.75 22.27
CA VAL A 475 8.51 -1.93 22.93
C VAL A 475 8.43 -1.70 24.43
N PHE A 476 7.31 -2.15 25.01
CA PHE A 476 7.01 -1.98 26.43
C PHE A 476 8.13 -2.50 27.35
N ASP A 477 8.66 -3.69 27.06
CA ASP A 477 9.66 -4.37 27.89
C ASP A 477 10.94 -3.55 28.11
N ASN A 478 11.24 -2.61 27.21
CA ASN A 478 12.47 -1.80 27.26
C ASN A 478 12.20 -0.30 27.42
N TYR A 479 10.95 0.11 27.66
CA TYR A 479 10.53 1.52 27.64
C TYR A 479 11.08 2.27 26.41
N GLY A 480 10.93 1.65 25.24
CA GLY A 480 11.57 2.14 24.02
C GLY A 480 10.69 1.99 22.79
N THR A 481 11.01 2.74 21.74
CA THR A 481 10.34 2.65 20.44
C THR A 481 11.20 1.85 19.47
N ALA A 482 10.59 0.88 18.77
CA ALA A 482 11.21 0.16 17.67
C ALA A 482 10.82 0.75 16.31
N PHE A 483 11.82 0.93 15.47
CA PHE A 483 11.69 1.28 14.06
C PHE A 483 12.13 0.08 13.24
N ALA A 484 11.26 -0.47 12.40
CA ALA A 484 11.53 -1.64 11.58
C ALA A 484 11.21 -1.37 10.11
N ALA A 485 12.12 -1.79 9.22
CA ALA A 485 11.86 -1.86 7.78
C ALA A 485 11.71 -3.33 7.38
N ILE A 486 10.63 -3.67 6.67
CA ILE A 486 10.34 -5.00 6.15
C ILE A 486 10.15 -4.90 4.64
N LEU A 487 11.11 -5.43 3.90
CA LEU A 487 11.13 -5.47 2.45
C LEU A 487 10.90 -6.90 1.97
N ARG A 488 9.77 -7.15 1.30
CA ARG A 488 9.46 -8.43 0.66
C ARG A 488 9.65 -8.29 -0.83
N THR A 489 10.86 -8.62 -1.30
CA THR A 489 11.26 -8.44 -2.69
C THR A 489 12.02 -9.62 -3.26
N ASP A 490 11.92 -9.78 -4.57
CA ASP A 490 12.80 -10.60 -5.37
C ASP A 490 13.39 -9.78 -6.53
N TYR A 491 14.53 -10.23 -7.04
CA TYR A 491 15.25 -9.57 -8.12
C TYR A 491 15.61 -10.63 -9.15
N GLN A 492 15.16 -10.44 -10.39
CA GLN A 492 15.36 -11.43 -11.44
C GLN A 492 15.96 -10.77 -12.67
N LEU A 493 16.89 -11.48 -13.31
CA LEU A 493 17.38 -11.14 -14.64
C LEU A 493 16.29 -11.53 -15.65
N LEU A 494 15.83 -10.55 -16.44
CA LEU A 494 14.85 -10.77 -17.50
C LEU A 494 15.56 -11.04 -18.82
N ASN A 495 16.33 -10.05 -19.30
CA ASN A 495 17.06 -10.14 -20.55
C ASN A 495 18.55 -9.79 -20.34
N PRO A 496 19.48 -10.76 -20.45
CA PRO A 496 20.92 -10.48 -20.34
C PRO A 496 21.44 -9.58 -21.47
N ASP A 497 20.81 -9.60 -22.65
CA ASP A 497 21.28 -8.85 -23.83
C ASP A 497 20.86 -7.38 -23.79
N ALA A 498 19.92 -7.02 -22.91
CA ALA A 498 19.50 -5.63 -22.69
C ALA A 498 20.56 -4.77 -22.01
N MET A 499 21.62 -5.36 -21.43
CA MET A 499 22.69 -4.65 -20.73
C MET A 499 24.07 -5.19 -21.12
N LEU A 500 24.90 -4.31 -21.67
CA LEU A 500 26.30 -4.58 -21.94
C LEU A 500 27.11 -4.40 -20.66
N ASN A 501 27.94 -5.38 -20.29
CA ASN A 501 28.90 -5.30 -19.19
C ASN A 501 30.33 -5.13 -19.73
N LEU A 502 30.95 -3.97 -19.51
CA LEU A 502 32.33 -3.67 -19.90
C LEU A 502 33.24 -3.56 -18.69
N THR A 503 34.42 -4.19 -18.74
CA THR A 503 35.46 -4.01 -17.72
C THR A 503 36.47 -2.99 -18.21
N LEU A 504 36.48 -1.80 -17.61
CA LEU A 504 37.44 -0.75 -17.93
C LEU A 504 38.83 -1.06 -17.34
N PRO A 505 39.93 -0.54 -17.90
CA PRO A 505 41.27 -0.70 -17.35
C PRO A 505 41.40 -0.17 -15.91
N ALA A 506 42.22 -0.83 -15.10
CA ALA A 506 42.58 -0.35 -13.77
C ALA A 506 43.62 0.79 -13.87
N GLY A 507 43.24 2.00 -13.47
CA GLY A 507 44.11 3.20 -13.45
C GLY A 507 43.73 4.24 -14.51
N THR A 508 44.16 5.50 -14.34
CA THR A 508 43.86 6.61 -15.26
C THR A 508 44.29 6.29 -16.69
N ALA A 509 43.42 6.54 -17.67
CA ALA A 509 43.70 6.23 -19.07
C ALA A 509 44.98 6.93 -19.53
N ALA A 510 45.93 6.17 -20.07
CA ALA A 510 47.03 6.74 -20.83
C ALA A 510 46.44 7.34 -22.12
N ALA A 511 46.47 8.65 -22.24
CA ALA A 511 45.95 9.41 -23.37
C ALA A 511 46.55 8.93 -24.71
N LYS A 512 45.85 8.03 -25.42
CA LYS A 512 46.01 7.78 -26.86
C LYS A 512 44.67 7.31 -27.44
N ALA A 513 43.89 8.26 -27.97
CA ALA A 513 42.95 7.96 -29.05
C ALA A 513 43.77 7.90 -30.35
N SER A 514 43.48 6.91 -31.21
CA SER A 514 44.16 6.71 -32.49
C SER A 514 43.14 6.60 -33.62
N THR A 515 42.99 7.70 -34.35
CA THR A 515 42.56 7.89 -35.73
C THR A 515 41.61 6.84 -36.30
N LYS A 516 40.38 7.26 -36.62
CA LYS A 516 39.85 6.97 -37.95
C LYS A 516 38.85 7.99 -38.49
N LYS A 517 39.16 8.34 -39.74
CA LYS A 517 38.37 9.04 -40.76
C LYS A 517 37.02 8.41 -41.01
#